data_AF-A0A9N9AF52-F1
#
_entry.id   AF-A0A9N9AF52-F1
#
_cell.length_a   1.000
_cell.length_b   1.000
_cell.length_c   1.000
_cell.angle_alpha   90.00
_cell.angle_beta   90.00
_cell.angle_gamma   90.00
#
_symmetry.space_group_name_H-M   'P 1'
#
loop_
_entity.id
_entity.type
_entity.pdbx_description
1 polymer ?
#
loop_
_entity_poly.entity_id
_entity_poly.type
_entity_poly.pdbx_seq_one_letter_code
_entity_poly.pdbx_strand_id
1 'polypeptide(L)'
;MKVVPEARNIIIRFMTSKEGRNHKTPYSELSKKTGYSSKQIYHLWNDKLDPSLYHEPLSDEEKVYINKWVEENKSESGKIYWANCQEDMKRVFQRLHSRNKIKNSWYAEQKRRPDEDVENGADPTTQVAISTFHNDIRNFTQTDPTKVLTSTISHYYYQPIPIEPNFQPNPPEPPKFLMNPIF
;
A
#
# COMPACT_ATOMS: atom_id res chain seq x y z
N MET A 1 4.11 9.73 4.24
CA MET A 1 4.96 9.25 5.36
C MET A 1 6.40 9.69 5.11
N LYS A 2 6.90 10.67 5.89
CA LYS A 2 8.33 11.00 5.90
C LYS A 2 9.01 9.96 6.79
N VAL A 3 9.86 9.11 6.21
CA VAL A 3 10.64 8.15 7.00
C VAL A 3 11.75 8.92 7.68
N VAL A 4 11.87 8.78 8.99
CA VAL A 4 12.99 9.36 9.74
C VAL A 4 14.30 8.87 9.13
N PRO A 5 15.25 9.77 8.76
CA PRO A 5 16.49 9.39 8.07
C PRO A 5 17.27 8.26 8.77
N GLU A 6 17.22 8.24 10.11
CA GLU A 6 17.86 7.21 10.93
C GLU A 6 17.30 5.80 10.67
N ALA A 7 15.97 5.65 10.68
CA ALA A 7 15.32 4.37 10.40
C ALA A 7 15.60 3.89 8.97
N ARG A 8 15.67 4.81 7.99
CA ARG A 8 16.02 4.49 6.61
C ARG A 8 17.41 3.86 6.53
N ASN A 9 18.40 4.45 7.18
CA ASN A 9 19.77 3.96 7.15
C ASN A 9 19.89 2.58 7.83
N ILE A 10 19.18 2.37 8.94
CA ILE A 10 19.11 1.07 9.63
C ILE A 10 18.55 0.00 8.68
N ILE A 11 17.44 0.29 7.99
CA ILE A 11 16.79 -0.65 7.06
C ILE A 11 17.73 -1.00 5.90
N ILE A 12 18.30 0.01 5.23
CA ILE A 12 19.20 -0.21 4.09
C ILE A 12 20.40 -1.05 4.52
N ARG A 13 21.10 -0.64 5.59
CA ARG A 13 22.30 -1.32 6.08
C ARG A 13 22.03 -2.78 6.39
N PHE A 14 20.92 -3.05 7.09
CA PHE A 14 20.54 -4.42 7.45
C PHE A 14 20.22 -5.25 6.20
N MET A 15 19.35 -4.77 5.31
CA MET A 15 18.92 -5.52 4.12
C MET A 15 20.07 -5.77 3.12
N THR A 16 21.07 -4.89 3.06
CA THR A 16 22.25 -5.06 2.21
C THR A 16 23.40 -5.81 2.89
N SER A 17 23.29 -6.11 4.18
CA SER A 17 24.30 -6.91 4.89
C SER A 17 24.17 -8.40 4.58
N LYS A 18 25.25 -9.18 4.74
CA LYS A 18 25.18 -10.65 4.60
C LYS A 18 24.19 -11.27 5.58
N GLU A 19 24.14 -10.75 6.79
CA GLU A 19 23.24 -11.21 7.85
C GLU A 19 21.77 -10.96 7.48
N GLY A 20 21.42 -9.75 7.06
CA GLY A 20 20.04 -9.41 6.72
C GLY A 20 19.53 -10.14 5.47
N ARG A 21 20.39 -10.37 4.45
CA ARG A 21 20.01 -11.15 3.26
C ARG A 21 19.66 -12.61 3.57
N ASN A 22 20.31 -13.18 4.58
CA ASN A 22 20.08 -14.56 5.01
C ASN A 22 19.12 -14.68 6.19
N HIS A 23 18.59 -13.55 6.69
CA HIS A 23 17.72 -13.53 7.85
C HIS A 23 16.33 -14.06 7.47
N LYS A 24 15.79 -15.03 8.23
CA LYS A 24 14.49 -15.67 7.94
C LYS A 24 13.32 -14.69 8.00
N THR A 25 13.36 -13.73 8.94
CA THR A 25 12.27 -12.77 9.20
C THR A 25 12.79 -11.32 9.28
N PRO A 26 13.37 -10.78 8.18
CA PRO A 26 14.15 -9.55 8.23
C PRO A 26 13.31 -8.34 8.65
N TYR A 27 12.04 -8.29 8.19
CA TYR A 27 11.12 -7.21 8.52
C TYR A 27 10.71 -7.17 9.99
N SER A 28 10.54 -8.34 10.62
CA SER A 28 10.20 -8.43 12.05
C SER A 28 11.35 -7.97 12.93
N GLU A 29 12.58 -8.28 12.54
CA GLU A 29 13.77 -7.81 13.25
C GLU A 29 13.95 -6.29 13.09
N LEU A 30 13.77 -5.77 11.88
CA LEU A 30 13.80 -4.33 11.63
C LEU A 30 12.69 -3.57 12.35
N SER A 31 11.53 -4.20 12.55
CA SER A 31 10.42 -3.59 13.27
C SER A 31 10.81 -3.22 14.70
N LYS A 32 11.52 -4.12 15.39
CA LYS A 32 12.04 -3.88 16.76
C LYS A 32 13.06 -2.74 16.82
N LYS A 33 13.85 -2.54 15.76
CA LYS A 33 14.94 -1.55 15.73
C LYS A 33 14.50 -0.16 15.29
N THR A 34 13.41 -0.06 14.54
CA THR A 34 13.02 1.18 13.85
C THR A 34 11.70 1.78 14.34
N GLY A 35 10.91 1.03 15.11
CA GLY A 35 9.58 1.45 15.56
C GLY A 35 8.50 1.41 14.47
N TYR A 36 8.85 1.04 13.23
CA TYR A 36 7.89 0.80 12.16
C TYR A 36 7.37 -0.64 12.24
N SER A 37 6.13 -0.86 11.81
CA SER A 37 5.62 -2.23 11.62
C SER A 37 6.37 -2.96 10.50
N SER A 38 6.43 -4.29 10.59
CA SER A 38 7.00 -5.13 9.53
C SER A 38 6.39 -4.84 8.15
N LYS A 39 5.08 -4.57 8.11
CA LYS A 39 4.36 -4.23 6.86
C LYS A 39 4.83 -2.90 6.27
N GLN A 40 5.00 -1.87 7.10
CA GLN A 40 5.53 -0.58 6.64
C GLN A 40 6.94 -0.75 6.08
N ILE A 41 7.79 -1.52 6.75
CA ILE A 41 9.17 -1.77 6.31
C ILE A 41 9.16 -2.55 4.99
N TYR A 42 8.30 -3.56 4.85
CA TYR A 42 8.13 -4.30 3.60
C TYR A 42 7.79 -3.39 2.43
N HIS A 43 6.75 -2.56 2.55
CA HIS A 43 6.36 -1.65 1.48
C HIS A 43 7.47 -0.64 1.18
N LEU A 44 8.05 -0.07 2.23
CA LEU A 44 9.10 0.92 2.12
C LEU A 44 10.35 0.37 1.40
N TRP A 45 10.77 -0.85 1.72
CA TRP A 45 11.87 -1.53 1.04
C TRP A 45 11.59 -1.74 -0.44
N ASN A 46 10.47 -2.42 -0.75
CA ASN A 46 10.12 -2.82 -2.12
C ASN A 46 9.77 -1.64 -3.05
N ASP A 47 9.36 -0.50 -2.49
CA ASP A 47 8.94 0.66 -3.29
C ASP A 47 10.00 1.75 -3.38
N LYS A 48 10.86 1.91 -2.35
CA LYS A 48 11.70 3.12 -2.21
C LYS A 48 13.12 2.93 -1.69
N LEU A 49 13.40 1.93 -0.83
CA LEU A 49 14.70 1.85 -0.15
C LEU A 49 15.67 0.84 -0.74
N ASP A 50 15.20 -0.14 -1.50
CA ASP A 50 16.07 -1.09 -2.17
C ASP A 50 16.99 -0.35 -3.16
N PRO A 51 18.33 -0.35 -2.95
CA PRO A 51 19.26 0.37 -3.81
C PRO A 51 19.31 -0.15 -5.24
N SER A 52 18.80 -1.35 -5.51
CA SER A 52 18.71 -1.89 -6.86
C SER A 52 17.54 -1.29 -7.66
N LEU A 53 16.64 -0.56 -7.01
CA LEU A 53 15.53 0.11 -7.68
C LEU A 53 16.02 1.29 -8.51
N TYR A 54 15.50 1.37 -9.72
CA TYR A 54 15.67 2.53 -10.58
C TYR A 54 14.61 3.60 -10.21
N HIS A 55 15.09 4.69 -9.63
CA HIS A 55 14.22 5.71 -9.03
C HIS A 55 13.74 6.77 -10.02
N GLU A 56 14.41 6.93 -11.16
CA GLU A 56 14.01 7.89 -12.20
C GLU A 56 12.61 7.59 -12.78
N PRO A 57 11.92 8.61 -13.33
CA PRO A 57 10.64 8.42 -13.98
C PRO A 57 10.68 7.34 -15.07
N LEU A 58 9.52 6.74 -15.35
CA LEU A 58 9.37 5.88 -16.51
C LEU A 58 9.50 6.73 -17.78
N SER A 59 10.38 6.30 -18.68
CA SER A 59 10.48 6.82 -20.05
C SER A 59 9.22 6.50 -20.84
N ASP A 60 9.00 7.20 -21.95
CA ASP A 60 7.79 6.99 -22.76
C ASP A 60 7.81 5.60 -23.43
N GLU A 61 8.98 5.09 -23.80
CA GLU A 61 9.17 3.72 -24.29
C GLU A 61 8.77 2.68 -23.23
N GLU A 62 9.16 2.90 -21.97
CA GLU A 62 8.77 2.02 -20.85
C GLU A 62 7.25 2.06 -20.62
N LYS A 63 6.60 3.22 -20.73
CA LYS A 63 5.14 3.34 -20.60
C LYS A 63 4.40 2.61 -21.71
N VAL A 64 4.84 2.78 -22.96
CA VAL A 64 4.30 2.06 -24.13
C VAL A 64 4.46 0.55 -23.94
N TYR A 65 5.62 0.10 -23.47
CA TYR A 65 5.86 -1.30 -23.17
C TYR A 65 4.91 -1.85 -22.11
N ILE A 66 4.65 -1.11 -21.03
CA ILE A 66 3.71 -1.55 -19.98
C ILE A 66 2.31 -1.76 -20.57
N ASN A 67 1.82 -0.86 -21.42
CA ASN A 67 0.50 -0.99 -22.04
C ASN A 67 0.42 -2.24 -22.91
N LYS A 68 1.39 -2.43 -23.81
CA LYS A 68 1.47 -3.62 -24.66
C LYS A 68 1.56 -4.91 -23.84
N TRP A 69 2.40 -4.92 -22.81
CA TRP A 69 2.55 -6.08 -21.93
C TRP A 69 1.23 -6.46 -21.27
N VAL A 70 0.46 -5.47 -20.78
CA VAL A 70 -0.85 -5.71 -20.16
C VAL A 70 -1.85 -6.24 -21.17
N GLU A 71 -1.89 -5.72 -22.39
CA GLU A 71 -2.77 -6.21 -23.46
C GLU A 71 -2.50 -7.68 -23.79
N GLU A 72 -1.24 -8.11 -23.77
CA GLU A 72 -0.83 -9.48 -24.10
C GLU A 72 -0.95 -10.48 -22.92
N ASN A 73 -0.89 -10.00 -21.67
CA ASN A 73 -0.73 -10.87 -20.48
C ASN A 73 -1.83 -10.73 -19.43
N LYS A 74 -2.82 -9.87 -19.66
CA LYS A 74 -4.01 -9.78 -18.81
C LYS A 74 -4.83 -11.07 -18.96
N SER A 75 -5.20 -11.68 -17.84
CA SER A 75 -6.04 -12.88 -17.88
C SER A 75 -7.43 -12.57 -18.43
N GLU A 76 -8.16 -13.60 -18.85
CA GLU A 76 -9.57 -13.48 -19.24
C GLU A 76 -10.43 -12.83 -18.14
N SER A 77 -10.11 -13.11 -16.86
CA SER A 77 -10.73 -12.48 -15.69
C SER A 77 -10.26 -11.05 -15.40
N GLY A 78 -9.38 -10.50 -16.23
CA GLY A 78 -8.85 -9.15 -16.11
C GLY A 78 -7.74 -8.97 -15.07
N LYS A 79 -7.23 -10.05 -14.48
CA LYS A 79 -6.16 -10.02 -13.50
C LYS A 79 -4.81 -9.80 -14.18
N ILE A 80 -4.03 -8.86 -13.64
CA ILE A 80 -2.70 -8.51 -14.14
C ILE A 80 -1.64 -8.95 -13.11
N TYR A 81 -0.70 -9.77 -13.54
CA TYR A 81 0.40 -10.27 -12.72
C TYR A 81 1.60 -9.30 -12.79
N TRP A 82 1.52 -8.21 -12.04
CA TRP A 82 2.53 -7.13 -12.05
C TRP A 82 3.96 -7.55 -11.67
N ALA A 83 4.14 -8.67 -10.97
CA ALA A 83 5.46 -9.23 -10.70
C ALA A 83 6.15 -9.67 -12.00
N ASN A 84 5.41 -10.36 -12.88
CA ASN A 84 5.92 -10.81 -14.18
C ASN A 84 6.24 -9.61 -15.07
N CYS A 85 5.38 -8.59 -15.08
CA CYS A 85 5.64 -7.34 -15.80
C CYS A 85 6.94 -6.67 -15.32
N GLN A 86 7.16 -6.62 -14.00
CA GLN A 86 8.39 -6.06 -13.43
C GLN A 86 9.65 -6.83 -13.86
N GLU A 87 9.59 -8.17 -13.85
CA GLU A 87 10.70 -9.02 -14.28
C GLU A 87 11.01 -8.85 -15.77
N ASP A 88 9.97 -8.78 -16.61
CA ASP A 88 10.11 -8.55 -18.04
C ASP A 88 10.66 -7.15 -18.36
N MET A 89 10.17 -6.11 -17.68
CA MET A 89 10.73 -4.76 -17.79
C MET A 89 12.20 -4.72 -17.37
N LYS A 90 12.56 -5.42 -16.28
CA LYS A 90 13.96 -5.53 -15.84
C LYS A 90 14.81 -6.21 -16.92
N ARG A 91 14.30 -7.23 -17.60
CA ARG A 91 15.01 -7.93 -18.68
C ARG A 91 15.19 -7.05 -19.92
N VAL A 92 14.16 -6.31 -20.32
CA VAL A 92 14.17 -5.49 -21.54
C VAL A 92 14.96 -4.19 -21.37
N PHE A 93 14.73 -3.46 -20.29
CA PHE A 93 15.31 -2.13 -20.07
C PHE A 93 16.51 -2.12 -19.13
N GLN A 94 16.87 -3.27 -18.55
CA GLN A 94 17.93 -3.41 -17.54
C GLN A 94 17.71 -2.51 -16.31
N ARG A 95 16.45 -2.12 -16.05
CA ARG A 95 16.03 -1.22 -14.97
C ARG A 95 14.99 -1.90 -14.10
N LEU A 96 15.26 -2.00 -12.80
CA LEU A 96 14.29 -2.52 -11.85
C LEU A 96 13.41 -1.38 -11.33
N HIS A 97 12.27 -1.15 -11.97
CA HIS A 97 11.25 -0.27 -11.41
C HIS A 97 10.46 -0.97 -10.30
N SER A 98 9.98 -0.23 -9.31
CA SER A 98 9.09 -0.81 -8.30
C SER A 98 7.75 -1.21 -8.92
N ARG A 99 7.15 -2.32 -8.46
CA ARG A 99 5.82 -2.78 -8.92
C ARG A 99 4.78 -1.67 -8.79
N ASN A 100 4.87 -0.85 -7.75
CA ASN A 100 3.95 0.25 -7.54
C ASN A 100 4.10 1.34 -8.61
N LYS A 101 5.33 1.65 -9.05
CA LYS A 101 5.58 2.62 -10.14
C LYS A 101 4.96 2.14 -11.46
N ILE A 102 5.16 0.87 -11.80
CA ILE A 102 4.59 0.23 -13.01
C ILE A 102 3.06 0.30 -12.98
N LYS A 103 2.45 -0.18 -11.89
CA LYS A 103 1.00 -0.13 -11.67
C LYS A 103 0.45 1.28 -11.82
N ASN A 104 1.06 2.24 -11.13
CA ASN A 104 0.58 3.62 -11.12
C ASN A 104 0.65 4.26 -12.49
N SER A 105 1.67 3.93 -13.30
CA SER A 105 1.76 4.40 -14.68
C SER A 105 0.57 3.91 -15.50
N TRP A 106 0.30 2.61 -15.48
CA TRP A 106 -0.81 2.03 -16.24
C TRP A 106 -2.16 2.61 -15.81
N TYR A 107 -2.46 2.61 -14.50
CA TYR A 107 -3.72 3.19 -14.01
C TYR A 107 -3.86 4.68 -14.30
N ALA A 108 -2.76 5.44 -14.35
CA ALA A 108 -2.80 6.84 -14.75
C ALA A 108 -3.17 6.99 -16.22
N GLU A 109 -2.65 6.13 -17.11
CA GLU A 109 -3.05 6.13 -18.52
C GLU A 109 -4.50 5.69 -18.73
N GLN A 110 -4.98 4.68 -18.00
CA GLN A 110 -6.38 4.24 -18.12
C GLN A 110 -7.37 5.34 -17.76
N LYS A 111 -7.04 6.21 -16.80
CA LYS A 111 -7.88 7.37 -16.43
C LYS A 111 -7.89 8.49 -17.48
N ARG A 112 -6.93 8.51 -18.41
CA ARG A 112 -6.85 9.51 -19.48
C ARG A 112 -7.53 9.07 -20.76
N ARG A 113 -7.85 7.78 -20.89
CA ARG A 113 -8.67 7.30 -22.00
C ARG A 113 -10.09 7.78 -21.75
N PRO A 114 -10.72 8.53 -22.68
CA PRO A 114 -12.15 8.76 -22.63
C PRO A 114 -12.84 7.40 -22.56
N ASP A 115 -13.85 7.25 -21.71
CA ASP A 115 -14.75 6.11 -21.81
C ASP A 115 -15.31 6.14 -23.24
N GLU A 116 -15.05 5.10 -24.04
CA GLU A 116 -15.76 4.96 -25.30
C GLU A 116 -17.23 4.70 -24.94
N ASP A 117 -18.05 5.72 -25.18
CA ASP A 117 -19.45 5.80 -24.79
C ASP A 117 -20.21 4.53 -25.21
N VAL A 118 -20.70 3.79 -24.21
CA VAL A 118 -21.87 2.92 -24.37
C VAL A 118 -23.06 3.85 -24.51
N GLU A 119 -23.46 4.11 -25.75
CA GLU A 119 -24.77 4.66 -26.05
C GLU A 119 -25.84 3.68 -25.53
N ASN A 120 -26.48 4.02 -24.40
CA ASN A 120 -27.91 3.91 -24.13
C ASN A 120 -28.19 4.25 -22.66
N GLY A 121 -29.05 5.25 -22.45
CA GLY A 121 -29.14 6.01 -21.21
C GLY A 121 -29.63 5.27 -19.96
N ALA A 122 -29.05 5.63 -18.82
CA ALA A 122 -29.69 5.68 -17.50
C ALA A 122 -28.82 6.45 -16.46
N ASP A 123 -29.39 7.54 -15.94
CA ASP A 123 -29.25 8.20 -14.62
C ASP A 123 -27.87 8.26 -13.87
N PRO A 124 -27.27 9.45 -13.61
CA PRO A 124 -25.97 9.58 -12.95
C PRO A 124 -26.08 9.64 -11.42
N THR A 125 -25.98 8.51 -10.72
CA THR A 125 -25.84 8.50 -9.24
C THR A 125 -24.65 7.70 -8.68
N THR A 126 -23.87 6.98 -9.50
CA THR A 126 -22.80 6.10 -8.96
C THR A 126 -21.38 6.72 -8.99
N GLN A 127 -21.24 8.02 -9.24
CA GLN A 127 -19.95 8.73 -9.36
C GLN A 127 -19.30 9.11 -7.99
N VAL A 128 -19.97 8.87 -6.85
CA VAL A 128 -19.50 9.41 -5.55
C VAL A 128 -18.64 8.41 -4.74
N ALA A 129 -18.72 7.10 -4.96
CA ALA A 129 -18.15 6.13 -4.02
C ALA A 129 -16.63 5.86 -4.14
N ILE A 130 -15.99 6.16 -5.29
CA ILE A 130 -14.57 5.79 -5.52
C ILE A 130 -13.63 7.02 -5.45
N SER A 131 -14.18 8.24 -5.50
CA SER A 131 -13.40 9.49 -5.43
C SER A 131 -12.75 9.74 -4.06
N THR A 132 -13.28 9.15 -2.99
CA THR A 132 -12.82 9.37 -1.61
C THR A 132 -11.50 8.66 -1.27
N PHE A 133 -11.07 7.64 -2.01
CA PHE A 133 -9.88 6.84 -1.63
C PHE A 133 -8.53 7.29 -2.22
N HIS A 134 -8.51 8.25 -3.16
CA HIS A 134 -7.29 8.58 -3.91
C HIS A 134 -6.78 10.02 -3.77
N ASN A 135 -7.49 10.91 -3.06
CA ASN A 135 -7.09 12.32 -2.93
C ASN A 135 -6.17 12.63 -1.73
N ASP A 136 -6.00 11.71 -0.77
CA ASP A 136 -5.17 11.96 0.43
C ASP A 136 -3.64 11.85 0.20
N ILE A 137 -3.19 11.48 -1.00
CA ILE A 137 -1.74 11.25 -1.25
C ILE A 137 -1.08 12.35 -2.09
N ARG A 138 -1.83 13.25 -2.74
CA ARG A 138 -1.26 14.24 -3.68
C ARG A 138 -1.14 15.68 -3.19
N ASN A 139 -1.64 16.03 -2.01
CA ASN A 139 -1.51 17.40 -1.47
C ASN A 139 -0.38 17.55 -0.44
N PHE A 140 0.82 17.07 -0.75
CA PHE A 140 1.97 17.33 0.13
C PHE A 140 3.25 17.63 -0.65
N THR A 141 3.23 18.68 -1.46
CA THR A 141 4.44 19.46 -1.75
C THR A 141 4.07 20.92 -2.00
N GLN A 142 4.55 21.78 -1.09
CA GLN A 142 4.80 23.23 -1.24
C GLN A 142 3.62 24.19 -0.93
N THR A 143 3.69 24.85 0.23
CA THR A 143 3.41 26.30 0.41
C THR A 143 3.95 26.79 1.77
N ASP A 144 4.44 28.03 1.75
CA ASP A 144 5.05 28.86 2.79
C ASP A 144 4.31 28.92 4.15
N PRO A 145 5.02 29.10 5.29
CA PRO A 145 4.41 29.21 6.61
C PRO A 145 4.13 30.69 6.94
N THR A 146 3.03 31.25 6.43
CA THR A 146 2.34 32.40 7.06
C THR A 146 1.06 32.72 6.29
N LYS A 147 -0.05 32.07 6.68
CA LYS A 147 -1.43 32.59 6.62
C LYS A 147 -2.39 31.50 7.09
N VAL A 148 -2.84 31.66 8.33
CA VAL A 148 -4.02 30.99 8.86
C VAL A 148 -5.27 31.56 8.19
N LEU A 149 -6.18 30.70 7.72
CA LEU A 149 -7.58 30.62 8.18
C LEU A 149 -8.36 29.50 7.46
N THR A 150 -8.72 28.51 8.28
CA THR A 150 -9.95 27.68 8.33
C THR A 150 -10.53 27.06 7.06
N SER A 151 -10.40 25.73 6.95
CA SER A 151 -11.52 24.89 6.49
C SER A 151 -11.46 23.49 7.11
N THR A 152 -12.64 23.01 7.47
CA THR A 152 -13.00 21.96 8.43
C THR A 152 -12.33 20.60 8.22
N ILE A 153 -11.59 20.12 9.23
CA ILE A 153 -11.13 18.74 9.35
C ILE A 153 -12.27 17.91 9.97
N SER A 154 -12.82 16.97 9.20
CA SER A 154 -13.61 15.85 9.76
C SER A 154 -12.64 14.93 10.51
N HIS A 155 -12.58 15.11 11.83
CA HIS A 155 -11.90 14.23 12.76
C HIS A 155 -12.79 13.00 13.01
N TYR A 156 -12.46 11.85 12.41
CA TYR A 156 -12.91 10.58 12.97
C TYR A 156 -12.06 10.28 14.22
N TYR A 157 -12.55 10.74 15.37
CA TYR A 157 -12.02 10.36 16.68
C TYR A 157 -12.27 8.87 16.93
N TYR A 158 -11.21 8.11 17.20
CA TYR A 158 -11.31 7.01 18.15
C TYR A 158 -11.58 7.63 19.52
N GLN A 159 -12.79 7.45 20.03
CA GLN A 159 -13.11 7.72 21.44
C GLN A 159 -12.42 6.65 22.29
N PRO A 160 -11.69 7.00 23.38
CA PRO A 160 -11.36 6.03 24.42
C PRO A 160 -12.67 5.51 25.02
N ILE A 161 -12.79 4.19 25.16
CA ILE A 161 -13.92 3.56 25.84
C ILE A 161 -13.97 4.10 27.28
N PRO A 162 -15.11 4.65 27.76
CA PRO A 162 -15.26 5.02 29.16
C PRO A 162 -15.11 3.77 30.03
N ILE A 163 -14.19 3.81 31.00
CA ILE A 163 -14.16 2.82 32.08
C ILE A 163 -15.36 3.12 32.97
N GLU A 164 -16.41 2.29 32.89
CA GLU A 164 -17.50 2.35 33.85
C GLU A 164 -16.98 1.97 35.25
N PRO A 165 -17.27 2.78 36.29
CA PRO A 165 -16.72 2.54 37.63
C PRO A 165 -17.36 1.36 38.38
N ASN A 166 -18.02 0.41 37.71
CA ASN A 166 -18.72 -0.68 38.40
C ASN A 166 -18.78 -2.04 37.65
N PHE A 167 -17.83 -2.33 36.76
CA PHE A 167 -17.71 -3.69 36.23
C PHE A 167 -17.12 -4.63 37.29
N GLN A 168 -17.98 -5.25 38.11
CA GLN A 168 -17.63 -6.50 38.79
C GLN A 168 -17.70 -7.64 37.75
N PRO A 169 -16.61 -8.38 37.50
CA PRO A 169 -16.68 -9.52 36.61
C PRO A 169 -17.54 -10.61 37.26
N ASN A 170 -18.60 -11.03 36.55
CA ASN A 170 -19.34 -12.24 36.94
C ASN A 170 -18.36 -13.42 36.98
N PRO A 171 -18.44 -14.29 38.00
CA PRO A 171 -17.57 -15.44 38.11
C PRO A 171 -17.73 -16.36 36.88
N PRO A 172 -16.64 -16.94 36.37
CA PRO A 172 -16.69 -17.74 35.15
C PRO A 172 -17.60 -18.95 35.34
N GLU A 173 -18.54 -19.13 34.41
CA GLU A 173 -19.36 -20.35 34.36
C GLU A 173 -18.46 -21.58 34.19
N PRO A 174 -18.71 -22.66 34.96
CA PRO A 174 -17.91 -23.87 34.85
C PRO A 174 -18.08 -24.52 33.47
N PRO A 175 -17.00 -25.14 32.94
CA PRO A 175 -16.97 -25.70 31.61
C PRO A 175 -17.99 -26.83 31.43
N LYS A 176 -18.79 -26.73 30.36
CA LYS A 176 -19.78 -27.73 29.96
C LYS A 176 -19.08 -28.94 29.34
N PHE A 177 -18.47 -29.80 30.16
CA PHE A 177 -18.08 -31.13 29.74
C PHE A 177 -18.46 -32.17 30.81
N LEU A 178 -19.30 -33.11 30.37
CA LEU A 178 -19.52 -34.47 30.87
C LEU A 178 -20.28 -34.61 32.21
N MET A 179 -21.58 -34.90 32.11
CA MET A 179 -22.17 -36.04 32.83
C MET A 179 -23.17 -36.78 31.95
N ASN A 180 -22.87 -38.06 31.71
CA ASN A 180 -23.79 -39.07 31.22
C ASN A 180 -24.87 -39.34 32.28
N PRO A 181 -26.10 -39.71 31.92
CA PRO A 181 -27.00 -40.32 32.88
C PRO A 181 -26.56 -41.77 33.13
N ILE A 182 -26.18 -42.07 34.38
CA ILE A 182 -26.21 -43.42 34.93
C ILE A 182 -27.44 -43.49 35.84
N PHE A 183 -28.33 -44.42 35.48
CA PHE A 183 -29.59 -44.87 36.09
C PHE A 183 -30.75 -43.86 36.20
#